data_AF-A0A8T4BHF8-F1
#
_entry.id   AF-A0A8T4BHF8-F1
#
_cell.length_a   1.000
_cell.length_b   1.000
_cell.length_c   1.000
_cell.angle_alpha   90.00
_cell.angle_beta   90.00
_cell.angle_gamma   90.00
#
_symmetry.space_group_name_H-M   'P 1'
#
loop_
_entity.id
_entity.type
_entity.pdbx_description
1 polymer ?
#
loop_
_entity_poly.entity_id
_entity_poly.type
_entity_poly.pdbx_seq_one_letter_code
_entity_poly.pdbx_strand_id
1 'polypeptide(L)'
;MADEHQNEHESRFSLEDLPPEVRQLADTMMGVNPNWNIQDWLIEQANMSMDLLAVDLLREKMKIEQRLRRLDDLGRRLDVSESEVNAEDPHQRNLFDCFDLNEEHPLRGLGERAVAPQPSNETDERHPSNIFLDLLPNDNSDDPLLAIACQSVIMAVENEMGKGEPVASLASIFDATRESNIEDGETDEALDHLLSTGVLLEIDDDCFILLPS
;
A
#
# COMPACT_ATOMS: atom_id res chain seq x y z
N MET A 1 -1.37 72.55 -3.17
CA MET A 1 -1.56 71.46 -4.12
C MET A 1 -1.09 70.21 -3.40
N ALA A 2 -2.05 69.53 -2.80
CA ALA A 2 -1.87 68.38 -1.91
C ALA A 2 -2.68 67.23 -2.51
N ASP A 3 -2.17 66.01 -2.31
CA ASP A 3 -2.80 64.72 -2.56
C ASP A 3 -3.31 64.44 -3.96
N GLU A 4 -2.51 63.73 -4.78
CA GLU A 4 -3.06 63.00 -5.94
C GLU A 4 -2.19 61.83 -6.45
N HIS A 5 -1.27 61.29 -5.65
CA HIS A 5 -0.42 60.15 -6.07
C HIS A 5 -0.28 59.04 -5.03
N GLN A 6 -1.36 58.68 -4.33
CA GLN A 6 -1.37 57.52 -3.41
C GLN A 6 -2.48 56.50 -3.67
N ASN A 7 -3.20 56.57 -4.79
CA ASN A 7 -4.28 55.64 -5.13
C ASN A 7 -4.03 54.78 -6.39
N GLU A 8 -2.78 54.46 -6.73
CA GLU A 8 -2.47 53.56 -7.86
C GLU A 8 -2.28 52.08 -7.48
N HIS A 9 -2.71 51.70 -6.28
CA HIS A 9 -2.97 50.31 -5.92
C HIS A 9 -4.47 50.09 -5.67
N GLU A 10 -5.31 50.53 -6.60
CA GLU A 10 -6.65 49.95 -6.72
C GLU A 10 -6.48 48.45 -7.00
N SER A 11 -6.74 47.65 -5.97
CA SER A 11 -7.04 46.23 -6.06
C SER A 11 -7.91 46.00 -7.30
N ARG A 12 -7.37 45.32 -8.32
CA ARG A 12 -8.05 45.10 -9.61
C ARG A 12 -9.34 44.25 -9.52
N PHE A 13 -9.77 43.91 -8.30
CA PHE A 13 -11.05 43.31 -7.98
C PHE A 13 -11.61 44.00 -6.74
N SER A 14 -12.81 44.57 -6.85
CA SER A 14 -13.60 44.97 -5.69
C SER A 14 -14.21 43.72 -5.07
N LEU A 15 -14.04 43.52 -3.76
CA LEU A 15 -14.62 42.38 -3.03
C LEU A 15 -16.16 42.32 -3.15
N GLU A 16 -16.79 43.45 -3.44
CA GLU A 16 -18.23 43.60 -3.68
C GLU A 16 -18.72 42.93 -4.97
N ASP A 17 -17.83 42.68 -5.94
CA ASP A 17 -18.16 42.05 -7.22
C ASP A 17 -18.00 40.52 -7.18
N LEU A 18 -17.48 39.96 -6.08
CA LEU A 18 -17.28 38.52 -5.91
C LEU A 18 -18.58 37.81 -5.46
N PRO A 19 -18.78 36.54 -5.85
CA PRO A 19 -19.87 35.70 -5.35
C PRO A 19 -19.92 35.68 -3.82
N PRO A 20 -21.12 35.55 -3.22
CA PRO A 20 -21.29 35.67 -1.77
C PRO A 20 -20.45 34.65 -0.99
N GLU A 21 -20.23 33.45 -1.52
CA GLU A 21 -19.42 32.41 -0.90
C GLU A 21 -17.93 32.80 -0.87
N VAL A 22 -17.43 33.39 -1.95
CA VAL A 22 -16.03 33.85 -2.05
C VAL A 22 -15.79 35.07 -1.17
N ARG A 23 -16.80 35.94 -1.03
CA ARG A 23 -16.74 37.10 -0.14
C ARG A 23 -16.69 36.68 1.32
N GLN A 24 -17.55 35.74 1.72
CA GLN A 24 -17.52 35.19 3.08
C GLN A 24 -16.14 34.59 3.40
N LEU A 25 -15.56 33.84 2.47
CA LEU A 25 -14.20 33.32 2.61
C LEU A 25 -13.19 34.47 2.77
N ALA A 26 -13.21 35.45 1.88
CA ALA A 26 -12.29 36.58 1.92
C ALA A 26 -12.37 37.34 3.25
N ASP A 27 -13.58 37.63 3.73
CA ASP A 27 -13.81 38.31 5.01
C ASP A 27 -13.24 37.51 6.19
N THR A 28 -13.46 36.19 6.20
CA THR A 28 -12.90 35.32 7.25
C THR A 28 -11.38 35.25 7.21
N MET A 29 -10.78 35.15 6.01
CA MET A 29 -9.34 35.03 5.84
C MET A 29 -8.60 36.33 6.14
N MET A 30 -9.16 37.48 5.74
CA MET A 30 -8.66 38.80 6.16
C MET A 30 -8.79 39.01 7.68
N GLY A 31 -9.83 38.45 8.30
CA GLY A 31 -10.01 38.45 9.75
C GLY A 31 -8.93 37.67 10.49
N VAL A 32 -8.37 36.62 9.89
CA VAL A 32 -7.26 35.82 10.44
C VAL A 32 -5.91 36.46 10.13
N ASN A 33 -5.70 36.93 8.90
CA ASN A 33 -4.46 37.55 8.46
C ASN A 33 -4.74 38.84 7.67
N PRO A 34 -4.40 40.02 8.22
CA PRO A 34 -4.62 41.31 7.57
C PRO A 34 -3.84 41.50 6.25
N ASN A 35 -2.76 40.74 6.04
CA ASN A 35 -1.94 40.81 4.83
C ASN A 35 -2.37 39.81 3.75
N TRP A 36 -3.46 39.07 3.97
CA TRP A 36 -3.94 38.06 3.04
C TRP A 36 -4.55 38.69 1.77
N ASN A 37 -4.31 38.07 0.62
CA ASN A 37 -4.78 38.54 -0.69
C ASN A 37 -5.54 37.43 -1.43
N ILE A 38 -6.77 37.73 -1.83
CA ILE A 38 -7.66 36.82 -2.58
C ILE A 38 -7.09 36.42 -3.94
N GLN A 39 -6.35 37.32 -4.62
CA GLN A 39 -5.78 37.03 -5.95
C GLN A 39 -4.67 35.99 -5.84
N ASP A 40 -3.77 36.16 -4.88
CA ASP A 40 -2.67 35.22 -4.63
C ASP A 40 -3.24 33.86 -4.23
N TRP A 41 -4.26 33.84 -3.36
CA TRP A 41 -4.95 32.61 -2.98
C TRP A 41 -5.64 31.92 -4.16
N LEU A 42 -6.31 32.67 -5.05
CA LEU A 42 -6.95 32.11 -6.24
C LEU A 42 -5.92 31.52 -7.22
N ILE A 43 -4.76 32.16 -7.37
CA ILE A 43 -3.67 31.64 -8.19
C ILE A 43 -3.13 30.34 -7.58
N GLU A 44 -2.89 30.32 -6.26
CA GLU A 44 -2.45 29.12 -5.55
C GLU A 44 -3.46 27.97 -5.69
N GLN A 45 -4.75 28.23 -5.52
CA GLN A 45 -5.80 27.22 -5.70
C GLN A 45 -5.91 26.74 -7.14
N ALA A 46 -5.79 27.64 -8.13
CA ALA A 46 -5.77 27.26 -9.53
C ALA A 46 -4.57 26.34 -9.84
N ASN A 47 -3.38 26.65 -9.32
CA ASN A 47 -2.20 25.79 -9.50
C ASN A 47 -2.39 24.44 -8.82
N MET A 48 -2.85 24.42 -7.57
CA MET A 48 -3.09 23.17 -6.83
C MET A 48 -4.13 22.28 -7.53
N SER A 49 -5.21 22.86 -8.04
CA SER A 49 -6.22 22.12 -8.81
C SER A 49 -5.68 21.58 -10.14
N MET A 50 -4.83 22.35 -10.83
CA MET A 50 -4.17 21.90 -12.06
C MET A 50 -3.20 20.74 -11.79
N ASP A 51 -2.46 20.78 -10.69
CA ASP A 51 -1.55 19.70 -10.28
C ASP A 51 -2.34 18.42 -9.96
N LEU A 52 -3.46 18.54 -9.23
CA LEU A 52 -4.33 17.40 -8.93
C LEU A 52 -4.89 16.78 -10.21
N LEU A 53 -5.38 17.61 -11.14
CA LEU A 53 -5.88 17.14 -12.44
C LEU A 53 -4.79 16.44 -13.26
N ALA A 54 -3.54 16.91 -13.21
CA ALA A 54 -2.44 16.26 -13.90
C ALA A 54 -2.18 14.85 -13.34
N VAL A 55 -2.23 14.68 -12.02
CA VAL A 55 -2.09 13.36 -11.36
C VAL A 55 -3.24 12.42 -11.76
N ASP A 56 -4.47 12.92 -11.75
CA ASP A 56 -5.64 12.13 -12.15
C ASP A 56 -5.56 11.68 -13.62
N LEU A 57 -5.10 12.55 -14.51
CA LEU A 57 -4.88 12.22 -15.92
C LEU A 57 -3.80 11.15 -16.09
N LEU A 58 -2.72 11.20 -15.34
CA LEU A 58 -1.68 10.16 -15.36
C LEU A 58 -2.23 8.80 -14.90
N ARG A 59 -3.05 8.81 -13.84
CA ARG A 59 -3.71 7.61 -13.34
C ARG A 59 -4.66 7.01 -14.38
N GLU A 60 -5.50 7.83 -15.01
CA GLU A 60 -6.42 7.35 -16.06
C GLU A 60 -5.66 6.83 -17.29
N LYS A 61 -4.59 7.52 -17.71
CA LYS A 61 -3.70 7.03 -18.78
C LYS A 61 -3.16 5.64 -18.47
N MET A 62 -2.64 5.43 -17.25
CA MET A 62 -2.12 4.13 -16.82
C MET A 62 -3.19 3.02 -16.87
N LYS A 63 -4.41 3.29 -16.38
CA LYS A 63 -5.53 2.33 -16.45
C LYS A 63 -5.87 1.95 -17.89
N ILE A 64 -5.90 2.93 -18.79
CA ILE A 64 -6.18 2.70 -20.21
C ILE A 64 -5.07 1.87 -20.85
N GLU A 65 -3.79 2.18 -20.58
CA GLU A 65 -2.66 1.41 -21.08
C GLU A 65 -2.68 -0.04 -20.61
N GLN A 66 -3.00 -0.29 -19.33
CA GLN A 66 -3.17 -1.65 -18.81
C GLN A 66 -4.32 -2.39 -19.50
N ARG A 67 -5.46 -1.70 -19.73
CA ARG A 67 -6.58 -2.28 -20.48
C ARG A 67 -6.19 -2.62 -21.91
N LEU A 68 -5.43 -1.75 -22.58
CA LEU A 68 -4.93 -1.99 -23.93
C LEU A 68 -4.03 -3.23 -23.97
N ARG A 69 -3.06 -3.33 -23.05
CA ARG A 69 -2.18 -4.52 -22.95
C ARG A 69 -2.97 -5.81 -22.74
N ARG A 70 -4.01 -5.79 -21.90
CA ARG A 70 -4.89 -6.95 -21.71
C ARG A 70 -5.64 -7.32 -22.99
N LEU A 71 -6.12 -6.34 -23.75
CA LEU A 71 -6.78 -6.60 -25.03
C LEU A 71 -5.80 -7.15 -26.07
N ASP A 72 -4.57 -6.62 -26.12
CA ASP A 72 -3.53 -7.11 -27.02
C ASP A 72 -3.13 -8.56 -26.70
N ASP A 73 -2.98 -8.90 -25.42
CA ASP A 73 -2.71 -10.27 -24.98
C ASP A 73 -3.83 -11.24 -25.38
N LEU A 74 -5.09 -10.85 -25.13
CA LEU A 74 -6.25 -11.63 -25.56
C LEU A 74 -6.30 -11.79 -27.09
N GLY A 75 -5.94 -10.73 -27.84
CA GLY A 75 -5.81 -10.77 -29.28
C GLY A 75 -4.77 -11.79 -29.74
N ARG A 76 -3.57 -11.77 -29.15
CA ARG A 76 -2.50 -12.74 -29.46
C ARG A 76 -2.91 -14.17 -29.17
N ARG A 77 -3.60 -14.40 -28.05
CA ARG A 77 -4.11 -15.73 -27.67
C ARG A 77 -5.17 -16.25 -28.64
N LEU A 78 -5.97 -15.37 -29.23
CA LEU A 78 -6.95 -15.72 -30.25
C LEU A 78 -6.31 -15.95 -31.63
N ASP A 79 -5.24 -15.22 -31.94
CA ASP A 79 -4.49 -15.29 -33.20
C ASP A 79 -3.46 -16.43 -33.25
N VAL A 80 -3.40 -17.27 -32.20
CA VAL A 80 -2.72 -18.56 -32.25
C VAL A 80 -3.48 -19.44 -33.25
N SER A 81 -3.15 -19.27 -34.53
CA SER A 81 -3.46 -20.26 -35.55
C SER A 81 -2.91 -21.61 -35.07
N GLU A 82 -3.69 -22.67 -35.24
CA GLU A 82 -3.38 -24.07 -34.89
C GLU A 82 -2.03 -24.60 -35.44
N SER A 83 -1.28 -23.78 -36.17
CA SER A 83 0.01 -24.11 -36.79
C SER A 83 1.19 -24.17 -35.80
N GLU A 84 1.17 -23.48 -34.66
CA GLU A 84 2.29 -23.49 -33.68
C GLU A 84 2.17 -24.58 -32.61
N VAL A 85 1.06 -25.31 -32.56
CA VAL A 85 0.87 -26.45 -31.64
C VAL A 85 1.79 -27.65 -32.00
N ASN A 86 2.50 -27.58 -33.13
CA ASN A 86 3.41 -28.62 -33.63
C ASN A 86 4.91 -28.25 -33.56
N ALA A 87 5.29 -27.21 -32.83
CA ALA A 87 6.68 -27.05 -32.41
C ALA A 87 6.91 -27.88 -31.13
N GLU A 88 6.78 -29.21 -31.24
CA GLU A 88 7.13 -30.13 -30.16
C GLU A 88 8.65 -30.08 -29.94
N ASP A 89 9.11 -29.19 -29.06
CA ASP A 89 10.32 -29.47 -28.30
C ASP A 89 9.97 -30.56 -27.29
N PRO A 90 10.53 -31.79 -27.39
CA PRO A 90 10.20 -32.89 -26.48
C PRO A 90 10.46 -32.57 -25.00
N HIS A 91 11.22 -31.51 -24.71
CA HIS A 91 11.58 -31.08 -23.35
C HIS A 91 10.75 -29.89 -22.85
N GLN A 92 9.92 -29.26 -23.69
CA GLN A 92 9.07 -28.15 -23.28
C GLN A 92 7.68 -28.69 -22.92
N ARG A 93 7.50 -29.02 -21.64
CA ARG A 93 6.21 -29.44 -21.07
C ARG A 93 5.64 -28.32 -20.21
N ASN A 94 4.31 -28.21 -20.13
CA ASN A 94 3.69 -27.27 -19.20
C ASN A 94 4.10 -27.65 -17.77
N LEU A 95 4.29 -26.67 -16.89
CA LEU A 95 4.66 -26.90 -15.47
C LEU A 95 3.72 -27.88 -14.75
N PHE A 96 2.49 -28.02 -15.25
CA PHE A 96 1.47 -28.93 -14.71
C PHE A 96 1.52 -30.34 -15.30
N ASP A 97 2.20 -30.57 -16.43
CA ASP A 97 2.36 -31.91 -17.03
C ASP A 97 3.32 -32.80 -16.22
N CYS A 98 4.07 -32.20 -15.28
CA CYS A 98 4.92 -32.91 -14.32
C CYS A 98 4.12 -33.49 -13.13
N PHE A 99 2.85 -33.15 -13.00
CA PHE A 99 1.98 -33.66 -11.93
C PHE A 99 0.97 -34.64 -12.53
N ASP A 100 1.29 -35.94 -12.48
CA ASP A 100 0.33 -36.95 -12.90
C ASP A 100 -0.75 -37.12 -11.80
N LEU A 101 -1.95 -36.59 -12.08
CA LEU A 101 -3.10 -36.67 -11.15
C LEU A 101 -3.56 -38.12 -10.90
N ASN A 102 -3.10 -39.07 -11.72
CA ASN A 102 -3.43 -40.48 -11.59
C ASN A 102 -2.47 -41.26 -10.69
N GLU A 103 -1.30 -40.71 -10.38
CA GLU A 103 -0.40 -41.30 -9.40
C GLU A 103 -0.86 -40.94 -7.99
N GLU A 104 -0.65 -41.85 -7.03
CA GLU A 104 -0.90 -41.60 -5.61
C GLU A 104 0.17 -40.64 -5.05
N HIS A 105 0.11 -39.38 -5.45
CA HIS A 105 1.01 -38.37 -4.95
C HIS A 105 0.61 -38.00 -3.51
N PRO A 106 1.55 -37.86 -2.56
CA PRO A 106 1.26 -37.52 -1.16
C PRO A 106 0.50 -36.18 -0.98
N LEU A 107 0.41 -35.37 -2.03
CA LEU A 107 -0.29 -34.09 -2.06
C LEU A 107 -1.74 -34.20 -2.56
N ARG A 108 -2.19 -35.35 -3.08
CA ARG A 108 -3.56 -35.56 -3.59
C ARG A 108 -4.62 -35.31 -2.51
N GLY A 109 -4.34 -35.68 -1.26
CA GLY A 109 -5.20 -35.40 -0.11
C GLY A 109 -5.25 -33.92 0.31
N LEU A 110 -4.39 -33.03 -0.22
CA LEU A 110 -4.49 -31.59 0.03
C LEU A 110 -5.61 -30.96 -0.81
N GLY A 111 -5.75 -31.37 -2.08
CA GLY A 111 -6.84 -30.91 -2.94
C GLY A 111 -8.21 -31.43 -2.51
N GLU A 112 -8.27 -32.68 -2.01
CA GLU A 112 -9.51 -33.30 -1.52
C GLU A 112 -10.05 -32.60 -0.25
N ARG A 113 -9.16 -32.04 0.59
CA ARG A 113 -9.51 -31.22 1.76
C ARG A 113 -10.09 -29.86 1.38
N ALA A 114 -9.71 -29.28 0.24
CA ALA A 114 -10.24 -28.01 -0.25
C ALA A 114 -11.66 -28.14 -0.85
N VAL A 115 -12.03 -29.34 -1.32
CA VAL A 115 -13.36 -29.62 -1.91
C VAL A 115 -14.33 -30.20 -0.88
N ALA A 116 -13.84 -30.85 0.17
CA ALA A 116 -14.67 -31.32 1.26
C ALA A 116 -15.25 -30.12 2.04
N PRO A 117 -16.58 -30.01 2.19
CA PRO A 117 -17.18 -28.95 3.01
C PRO A 117 -16.76 -29.16 4.47
N GLN A 118 -15.86 -28.32 4.96
CA GLN A 118 -15.47 -28.31 6.37
C GLN A 118 -16.68 -27.81 7.19
N PRO A 119 -17.07 -28.50 8.29
CA PRO A 119 -18.02 -27.93 9.23
C PRO A 119 -17.39 -26.67 9.82
N SER A 120 -18.09 -25.55 9.72
CA SER A 120 -17.71 -24.27 10.32
C SER A 120 -17.66 -24.40 11.84
N ASN A 121 -16.55 -24.87 12.37
CA ASN A 121 -16.25 -24.75 13.78
C ASN A 121 -15.69 -23.35 13.99
N GLU A 122 -16.41 -22.51 14.72
CA GLU A 122 -16.10 -21.11 15.04
C GLU A 122 -14.85 -20.95 15.95
N THR A 123 -14.02 -21.98 16.04
CA THR A 123 -12.77 -22.06 16.80
C THR A 123 -11.64 -22.57 15.93
N ASP A 124 -11.54 -22.08 14.69
CA ASP A 124 -10.26 -22.10 14.00
C ASP A 124 -9.35 -21.12 14.75
N GLU A 125 -8.48 -21.66 15.60
CA GLU A 125 -7.24 -20.99 15.96
C GLU A 125 -6.66 -20.47 14.66
N ARG A 126 -6.61 -19.15 14.50
CA ARG A 126 -6.11 -18.49 13.29
C ARG A 126 -4.76 -19.10 13.01
N HIS A 127 -4.69 -19.95 11.99
CA HIS A 127 -3.45 -20.59 11.60
C HIS A 127 -2.43 -19.46 11.41
N PRO A 128 -1.16 -19.59 11.84
CA PRO A 128 -0.17 -18.52 11.70
C PRO A 128 -0.01 -18.05 10.24
N SER A 129 -0.49 -18.85 9.29
CA SER A 129 -0.57 -18.47 7.87
C SER A 129 -1.66 -17.46 7.49
N ASN A 130 -2.67 -17.22 8.34
CA ASN A 130 -3.72 -16.23 8.07
C ASN A 130 -3.15 -14.81 8.01
N ILE A 131 -2.04 -14.54 8.69
CA ILE A 131 -1.28 -13.29 8.55
C ILE A 131 -0.84 -13.06 7.09
N PHE A 132 -0.48 -14.12 6.35
CA PHE A 132 -0.14 -14.01 4.93
C PHE A 132 -1.37 -13.83 4.03
N LEU A 133 -2.57 -14.16 4.52
CA LEU A 133 -3.82 -13.93 3.77
C LEU A 133 -4.35 -12.50 3.95
N ASP A 134 -4.07 -11.84 5.08
CA ASP A 134 -4.33 -10.40 5.25
C ASP A 134 -3.34 -9.52 4.46
N LEU A 135 -2.27 -10.13 3.93
CA LEU A 135 -1.32 -9.52 2.98
C LEU A 135 -1.68 -9.84 1.51
N LEU A 136 -2.86 -10.39 1.24
CA LEU A 136 -3.36 -10.61 -0.12
C LEU A 136 -3.85 -9.30 -0.75
N PRO A 137 -3.89 -9.22 -2.10
CA PRO A 137 -3.75 -7.99 -2.88
C PRO A 137 -5.04 -7.14 -2.97
N ASN A 138 -5.70 -6.92 -1.85
CA ASN A 138 -6.79 -5.95 -1.72
C ASN A 138 -6.51 -4.84 -0.68
N ASP A 139 -5.41 -4.90 0.09
CA ASP A 139 -4.92 -3.78 0.89
C ASP A 139 -3.38 -3.67 0.80
N ASN A 140 -2.90 -2.84 -0.14
CA ASN A 140 -1.62 -2.12 -0.18
C ASN A 140 -0.29 -2.80 0.27
N SER A 141 -0.16 -4.13 0.27
CA SER A 141 1.10 -4.82 0.58
C SER A 141 1.51 -5.78 -0.53
N ASP A 142 1.85 -5.22 -1.70
CA ASP A 142 2.44 -5.96 -2.82
C ASP A 142 3.92 -6.35 -2.57
N ASP A 143 4.46 -6.13 -1.37
CA ASP A 143 5.85 -6.44 -1.03
C ASP A 143 5.99 -7.72 -0.19
N PRO A 144 6.31 -8.87 -0.82
CA PRO A 144 6.53 -10.12 -0.10
C PRO A 144 7.78 -10.09 0.80
N LEU A 145 8.73 -9.18 0.56
CA LEU A 145 9.92 -9.04 1.41
C LEU A 145 9.55 -8.37 2.73
N LEU A 146 8.76 -7.30 2.67
CA LEU A 146 8.22 -6.63 3.86
C LEU A 146 7.39 -7.59 4.73
N ALA A 147 6.59 -8.46 4.11
CA ALA A 147 5.84 -9.50 4.81
C ALA A 147 6.76 -10.46 5.60
N ILE A 148 7.86 -10.91 4.99
CA ILE A 148 8.84 -11.79 5.62
C ILE A 148 9.59 -11.05 6.73
N ALA A 149 9.96 -9.78 6.50
CA ALA A 149 10.61 -8.93 7.49
C ALA A 149 9.71 -8.69 8.71
N CYS A 150 8.43 -8.35 8.50
CA CYS A 150 7.44 -8.21 9.56
C CYS A 150 7.31 -9.49 10.39
N GLN A 151 7.21 -10.65 9.72
CA GLN A 151 7.12 -11.92 10.44
C GLN A 151 8.36 -12.22 11.27
N SER A 152 9.55 -11.93 10.73
CA SER A 152 10.82 -12.10 11.44
C SER A 152 10.90 -11.22 12.68
N VAL A 153 10.48 -9.96 12.58
CA VAL A 153 10.38 -9.03 13.72
C VAL A 153 9.42 -9.57 14.79
N ILE A 154 8.23 -10.03 14.39
CA ILE A 154 7.26 -10.62 15.33
C ILE A 154 7.88 -11.82 16.06
N MET A 155 8.50 -12.75 15.32
CA MET A 155 9.13 -13.94 15.92
C MET A 155 10.29 -13.57 16.85
N ALA A 156 11.06 -12.53 16.54
CA ALA A 156 12.11 -12.03 17.42
C ALA A 156 11.54 -11.54 18.75
N VAL A 157 10.46 -10.75 18.70
CA VAL A 157 9.78 -10.24 19.90
C VAL A 157 9.17 -11.37 20.71
N GLU A 158 8.46 -12.32 20.08
CA GLU A 158 7.91 -13.50 20.76
C GLU A 158 8.98 -14.35 21.44
N ASN A 159 10.14 -14.52 20.79
CA ASN A 159 11.25 -15.30 21.33
C ASN A 159 11.88 -14.63 22.55
N GLU A 160 12.08 -13.30 22.53
CA GLU A 160 12.56 -12.56 23.70
C GLU A 160 11.57 -12.63 24.87
N MET A 161 10.28 -12.43 24.59
CA MET A 161 9.23 -12.58 25.61
C MET A 161 9.14 -14.01 26.14
N GLY A 162 9.34 -15.02 25.27
CA GLY A 162 9.37 -16.43 25.63
C GLY A 162 10.54 -16.84 26.52
N LYS A 163 11.66 -16.10 26.48
CA LYS A 163 12.80 -16.25 27.41
C LYS A 163 12.50 -15.69 28.81
N GLY A 164 11.39 -15.00 28.98
CA GLY A 164 10.96 -14.39 30.24
C GLY A 164 11.35 -12.92 30.39
N GLU A 165 11.87 -12.29 29.34
CA GLU A 165 12.09 -10.84 29.32
C GLU A 165 10.74 -10.11 29.15
N PRO A 166 10.53 -8.98 29.83
CA PRO A 166 9.25 -8.27 29.79
C PRO A 166 9.02 -7.52 28.47
N VAL A 167 10.09 -7.18 27.75
CA VAL A 167 10.08 -6.39 26.50
C VAL A 167 11.18 -6.89 25.57
N ALA A 168 10.97 -6.71 24.26
CA ALA A 168 12.03 -6.89 23.28
C ALA A 168 12.71 -5.54 23.01
N SER A 169 14.04 -5.50 23.11
CA SER A 169 14.81 -4.29 22.78
C SER A 169 15.03 -4.16 21.27
N LEU A 170 15.16 -2.93 20.77
CA LEU A 170 15.51 -2.67 19.37
C LEU A 170 16.74 -3.49 18.94
N ALA A 171 17.81 -3.44 19.73
CA ALA A 171 19.05 -4.17 19.44
C ALA A 171 18.81 -5.69 19.33
N SER A 172 18.03 -6.28 20.23
CA SER A 172 17.71 -7.71 20.17
C SER A 172 16.89 -8.10 18.94
N ILE A 173 16.01 -7.20 18.48
CA ILE A 173 15.24 -7.41 17.25
C ILE A 173 16.17 -7.41 16.05
N PHE A 174 17.04 -6.40 15.91
CA PHE A 174 18.01 -6.32 14.82
C PHE A 174 18.98 -7.49 14.78
N ASP A 175 19.46 -7.95 15.93
CA ASP A 175 20.35 -9.10 15.98
C ASP A 175 19.63 -10.38 15.51
N ALA A 176 18.38 -10.57 15.92
CA ALA A 176 17.57 -11.72 15.50
C ALA A 176 17.17 -11.67 14.00
N THR A 177 16.85 -10.50 13.45
CA THR A 177 16.51 -10.37 12.03
C THR A 177 17.75 -10.54 11.14
N ARG A 178 18.92 -10.06 11.58
CA ARG A 178 20.20 -10.32 10.90
C ARG A 178 20.59 -11.79 10.89
N GLU A 179 20.35 -12.53 11.97
CA GLU A 179 20.53 -13.99 12.01
C GLU A 179 19.66 -14.70 10.96
N SER A 180 18.49 -14.12 10.65
CA SER A 180 17.58 -14.58 9.60
C SER A 180 17.91 -14.04 8.21
N ASN A 181 19.08 -13.40 8.05
CA ASN A 181 19.58 -12.83 6.79
C ASN A 181 18.68 -11.73 6.20
N ILE A 182 18.06 -10.94 7.08
CA ILE A 182 17.27 -9.75 6.73
C ILE A 182 18.15 -8.52 6.93
N GLU A 183 18.12 -7.59 5.96
CA GLU A 183 18.89 -6.36 6.03
C GLU A 183 18.29 -5.37 7.04
N ASP A 184 19.12 -4.49 7.59
CA ASP A 184 18.69 -3.52 8.60
C ASP A 184 17.58 -2.60 8.09
N GLY A 185 17.66 -2.17 6.82
CA GLY A 185 16.64 -1.31 6.21
C GLY A 185 15.27 -1.98 6.10
N GLU A 186 15.23 -3.28 5.84
CA GLU A 186 14.00 -4.07 5.81
C GLU A 186 13.42 -4.27 7.21
N THR A 187 14.30 -4.35 8.22
CA THR A 187 13.89 -4.43 9.63
C THR A 187 13.28 -3.10 10.09
N ASP A 188 13.88 -1.96 9.72
CA ASP A 188 13.32 -0.63 9.97
C ASP A 188 11.95 -0.46 9.32
N GLU A 189 11.81 -0.82 8.04
CA GLU A 189 10.53 -0.71 7.33
C GLU A 189 9.46 -1.62 7.93
N ALA A 190 9.83 -2.83 8.34
CA ALA A 190 8.94 -3.75 9.04
C ALA A 190 8.49 -3.21 10.41
N LEU A 191 9.39 -2.59 11.18
CA LEU A 191 9.04 -1.97 12.46
C LEU A 191 8.04 -0.83 12.26
N ASP A 192 8.30 0.08 11.33
CA ASP A 192 7.38 1.18 10.98
C ASP A 192 6.01 0.65 10.55
N HIS A 193 5.99 -0.39 9.71
CA HIS A 193 4.76 -1.00 9.25
C HIS A 193 3.98 -1.65 10.40
N LEU A 194 4.63 -2.42 11.27
CA LEU A 194 3.99 -3.08 12.42
C LEU A 194 3.49 -2.10 13.48
N LEU A 195 4.18 -0.99 13.68
CA LEU A 195 3.74 0.11 14.54
C LEU A 195 2.53 0.83 13.95
N SER A 196 2.55 1.13 12.64
CA SER A 196 1.45 1.82 11.96
C SER A 196 0.15 1.01 11.89
N THR A 197 0.28 -0.32 11.75
CA THR A 197 -0.85 -1.26 11.77
C THR A 197 -1.33 -1.60 13.18
N GLY A 198 -0.55 -1.24 14.21
CA GLY A 198 -0.88 -1.48 15.61
C GLY A 198 -0.75 -2.95 16.02
N VAL A 199 0.06 -3.74 15.30
CA VAL A 199 0.41 -5.12 15.72
C VAL A 199 1.52 -5.09 16.77
N LEU A 200 2.46 -4.15 16.62
CA LEU A 200 3.56 -3.89 17.55
C LEU A 200 3.29 -2.59 18.32
N LEU A 201 3.66 -2.56 19.59
CA LEU A 201 3.62 -1.36 20.42
C LEU A 201 5.00 -1.06 20.98
N GLU A 202 5.41 0.21 20.88
CA GLU A 202 6.53 0.76 21.63
C GLU A 202 6.03 1.29 22.98
N ILE A 203 6.60 0.81 24.07
CA ILE A 203 6.17 1.18 25.44
C ILE A 203 7.17 2.07 26.18
N ASP A 204 8.42 2.08 25.73
CA ASP A 204 9.52 2.93 26.22
C ASP A 204 10.56 3.04 25.09
N ASP A 205 11.53 3.94 25.24
CA ASP A 205 12.58 4.15 24.23
C ASP A 205 13.24 2.80 23.86
N ASP A 206 13.19 2.45 22.57
CA ASP A 206 13.75 1.22 22.00
C ASP A 206 13.18 -0.09 22.60
N CYS A 207 11.99 -0.07 23.20
CA CYS A 207 11.36 -1.21 23.87
C CYS A 207 9.97 -1.55 23.30
N PHE A 208 9.84 -2.77 22.77
CA PHE A 208 8.66 -3.21 22.02
C PHE A 208 7.97 -4.44 22.63
N ILE A 209 6.64 -4.49 22.48
CA ILE A 209 5.80 -5.63 22.83
C ILE A 209 4.76 -5.88 21.74
N LEU A 210 4.27 -7.11 21.64
CA LEU A 210 3.13 -7.44 20.79
C LEU A 210 1.82 -7.14 21.51
N LEU A 211 0.84 -6.61 20.77
CA LEU A 211 -0.52 -6.45 21.29
C LEU A 211 -1.15 -7.84 21.49
N PRO A 212 -1.65 -8.16 22.70
CA PRO A 212 -2.37 -9.41 22.91
C PRO A 212 -3.61 -9.45 22.01
N SER A 213 -3.76 -10.57 21.30
CA SER A 213 -4.94 -10.87 20.47
C SER A 213 -6.20 -11.07 21.31
#